data_AF-A0A2I8VLP7-F1
#
_entry.id   AF-A0A2I8VLP7-F1
#
_cell.length_a   1.000
_cell.length_b   1.000
_cell.length_c   1.000
_cell.angle_alpha   90.00
_cell.angle_beta   90.00
_cell.angle_gamma   90.00
#
_symmetry.space_group_name_H-M   'P 1'
#
loop_
_entity.id
_entity.type
_entity.pdbx_description
1 polymer ?
#
loop_
_entity_poly.entity_id
_entity_poly.type
_entity_poly.pdbx_seq_one_letter_code
_entity_poly.pdbx_strand_id
1 'polypeptide(L)'
;MSTTDKAESALRSHVTSVKEDLMTGVSFMIPFVTIGGIFLALGFAAGDTVEVFNNTGSVGWYLAQIGVAGLTLMVPVLGAYIAYAIADRPGLAPGFVLTWIIQQGTIVTEAGKVLGFNADGATAGYLGALVVGLVAGYVARWFKNRDVPSAIQPMMPVLLIPVATVAVLAPIVLFVIGAPVALANQALTAFLEGMRGSQALFVGAILGAMMAFDMGGPVNKVAYVFSVGLVSEGIYEPMAAVMIAGMIPPIGLALSNFIAPHKYAEEMYQNAKNGIILGFSFITEGAIPYAAADPLRVIPSIVAGSAVGGALSMALGVGMRAPHGGIFVIPLSNQPLMFLGCIVLGSLVTAAIATLLKGDFEEEAGTTSPSAQAGD
;
A
#
# COMPACT_ATOMS: atom_id res chain seq x y z
N MET A 1 -20.08 29.28 17.64
CA MET A 1 -19.40 28.77 16.43
C MET A 1 -19.79 29.64 15.26
N SER A 2 -18.83 30.35 14.67
CA SER A 2 -19.05 31.18 13.49
C SER A 2 -19.45 30.30 12.29
N THR A 3 -20.06 30.87 11.26
CA THR A 3 -20.35 30.18 9.99
C THR A 3 -19.08 29.61 9.35
N THR A 4 -17.94 30.27 9.55
CA THR A 4 -16.60 29.83 9.13
C THR A 4 -16.17 28.56 9.88
N ASP A 5 -16.39 28.48 11.20
CA ASP A 5 -16.02 27.31 12.00
C ASP A 5 -16.83 26.07 11.60
N LYS A 6 -18.09 26.25 11.21
CA LYS A 6 -18.95 25.16 10.72
C LYS A 6 -18.52 24.65 9.35
N ALA A 7 -18.17 25.56 8.43
CA ALA A 7 -17.67 25.20 7.11
C ALA A 7 -16.32 24.48 7.21
N GLU A 8 -15.42 24.97 8.06
CA GLU A 8 -14.12 24.33 8.31
C GLU A 8 -14.27 22.95 8.96
N SER A 9 -15.16 22.82 9.95
CA SER A 9 -15.45 21.52 10.58
C SER A 9 -16.08 20.53 9.60
N ALA A 10 -17.00 20.97 8.74
CA ALA A 10 -17.61 20.13 7.72
C ALA A 10 -16.57 19.68 6.69
N LEU A 11 -15.72 20.59 6.21
CA LEU A 11 -14.64 20.27 5.28
C LEU A 11 -13.67 19.25 5.89
N ARG A 12 -13.23 19.46 7.15
CA ARG A 12 -12.37 18.50 7.86
C ARG A 12 -13.01 17.12 7.96
N SER A 13 -14.29 17.05 8.36
CA SER A 13 -15.00 15.77 8.45
C SER A 13 -15.10 15.06 7.09
N HIS A 14 -15.32 15.82 6.00
CA HIS A 14 -15.43 15.25 4.66
C HIS A 14 -14.08 14.74 4.14
N VAL A 15 -13.00 15.49 4.35
CA VAL A 15 -11.63 15.06 3.99
C VAL A 15 -11.24 13.81 4.77
N THR A 16 -11.57 13.74 6.06
CA THR A 16 -11.32 12.54 6.87
C THR A 16 -12.10 11.33 6.34
N SER A 17 -13.39 11.51 6.01
CA SER A 17 -14.21 10.44 5.41
C SER A 17 -13.61 9.92 4.10
N VAL A 18 -13.24 10.82 3.17
CA VAL A 18 -12.63 10.40 1.90
C VAL A 18 -11.32 9.63 2.12
N LYS A 19 -10.49 10.09 3.07
CA LYS A 19 -9.27 9.38 3.43
C LYS A 19 -9.58 7.97 3.94
N GLU A 20 -10.57 7.81 4.81
CA GLU A 20 -11.00 6.50 5.34
C GLU A 20 -11.56 5.58 4.23
N ASP A 21 -12.33 6.16 3.29
CA ASP A 21 -12.85 5.42 2.13
C ASP A 21 -11.71 4.87 1.26
N LEU A 22 -10.72 5.71 0.97
CA LEU A 22 -9.52 5.31 0.24
C LEU A 22 -8.73 4.23 0.99
N MET A 23 -8.49 4.42 2.28
CA MET A 23 -7.73 3.46 3.11
C MET A 23 -8.46 2.11 3.21
N THR A 24 -9.78 2.11 3.22
CA THR A 24 -10.59 0.89 3.16
C THR A 24 -10.30 0.12 1.88
N GLY A 25 -10.38 0.78 0.72
CA GLY A 25 -10.01 0.18 -0.57
C GLY A 25 -8.64 -0.48 -0.55
N VAL A 26 -7.63 0.26 -0.06
CA VAL A 26 -6.25 -0.23 0.03
C VAL A 26 -6.15 -1.47 0.90
N SER A 27 -6.75 -1.44 2.08
CA SER A 27 -6.72 -2.57 3.02
C SER A 27 -7.35 -3.84 2.45
N PHE A 28 -8.45 -3.73 1.70
CA PHE A 28 -9.09 -4.89 1.07
C PHE A 28 -8.36 -5.36 -0.20
N MET A 29 -7.57 -4.50 -0.83
CA MET A 29 -6.71 -4.87 -1.97
C MET A 29 -5.48 -5.69 -1.54
N ILE A 30 -4.84 -5.37 -0.41
CA ILE A 30 -3.59 -6.00 0.05
C ILE A 30 -3.62 -7.54 0.04
N PRO A 31 -4.66 -8.24 0.54
CA PRO A 31 -4.70 -9.70 0.47
C PRO A 31 -4.57 -10.29 -0.94
N PHE A 32 -5.13 -9.63 -1.96
CA PHE A 32 -5.00 -10.06 -3.36
C PHE A 32 -3.57 -9.89 -3.86
N VAL A 33 -2.94 -8.79 -3.45
CA VAL A 33 -1.55 -8.48 -3.74
C VAL A 33 -0.61 -9.50 -3.10
N THR A 34 -0.91 -9.93 -1.87
CA THR A 34 -0.16 -10.97 -1.15
C THR A 34 -0.27 -12.33 -1.82
N ILE A 35 -1.48 -12.75 -2.19
CA ILE A 35 -1.69 -13.98 -2.97
C ILE A 35 -0.92 -13.89 -4.29
N GLY A 36 -1.08 -12.77 -5.01
CA GLY A 36 -0.45 -12.51 -6.30
C GLY A 36 1.08 -12.62 -6.25
N GLY A 37 1.70 -11.89 -5.31
CA GLY A 37 3.15 -11.87 -5.14
C GLY A 37 3.73 -13.23 -4.73
N ILE A 38 3.13 -13.91 -3.75
CA ILE A 38 3.64 -15.19 -3.23
C ILE A 38 3.50 -16.30 -4.28
N PHE A 39 2.35 -16.44 -4.92
CA PHE A 39 2.16 -17.49 -5.94
C PHE A 39 3.02 -17.26 -7.17
N LEU A 40 3.22 -15.99 -7.57
CA LEU A 40 4.17 -15.66 -8.63
C LEU A 40 5.61 -16.05 -8.25
N ALA A 41 6.00 -15.82 -6.98
CA ALA A 41 7.29 -16.25 -6.45
C ALA A 41 7.48 -17.76 -6.48
N LEU A 42 6.47 -18.51 -6.03
CA LEU A 42 6.49 -19.97 -6.09
C LEU A 42 6.52 -20.48 -7.54
N GLY A 43 5.81 -19.82 -8.45
CA GLY A 43 5.84 -20.17 -9.87
C GLY A 43 7.22 -20.03 -10.48
N PHE A 44 7.94 -18.96 -10.14
CA PHE A 44 9.31 -18.76 -10.61
C PHE A 44 10.32 -19.67 -9.91
N ALA A 45 10.09 -20.03 -8.65
CA ALA A 45 10.93 -20.98 -7.92
C ALA A 45 10.75 -22.43 -8.41
N ALA A 46 9.53 -22.81 -8.79
CA ALA A 46 9.21 -24.13 -9.33
C ALA A 46 9.46 -24.24 -10.85
N GLY A 47 9.66 -23.11 -11.53
CA GLY A 47 9.99 -23.01 -12.94
C GLY A 47 11.29 -22.25 -13.17
N ASP A 48 11.42 -21.65 -14.35
CA ASP A 48 12.49 -20.71 -14.67
C ASP A 48 11.92 -19.29 -14.72
N THR A 49 12.61 -18.32 -14.11
CA THR A 49 12.15 -16.91 -14.02
C THR A 49 11.89 -16.22 -15.36
N VAL A 50 12.47 -16.73 -16.45
CA VAL A 50 12.33 -16.20 -17.82
C VAL A 50 11.33 -17.04 -18.61
N GLU A 51 11.39 -18.37 -18.49
CA GLU A 51 10.59 -19.27 -19.34
C GLU A 51 9.28 -19.76 -18.71
N VAL A 52 9.01 -19.49 -17.44
CA VAL A 52 7.81 -19.99 -16.73
C VAL A 52 6.51 -19.74 -17.49
N PHE A 53 6.38 -18.60 -18.18
CA PHE A 53 5.19 -18.27 -18.96
C PHE A 53 5.13 -18.98 -20.32
N ASN A 54 6.26 -19.44 -20.84
CA ASN A 54 6.34 -20.21 -22.09
C ASN A 54 6.08 -21.71 -21.85
N ASN A 55 6.35 -22.21 -20.64
CA ASN A 55 6.18 -23.60 -20.24
C ASN A 55 4.74 -23.92 -19.81
N THR A 56 3.78 -23.71 -20.71
CA THR A 56 2.35 -23.90 -20.46
C THR A 56 2.05 -25.31 -19.95
N GLY A 57 1.26 -25.40 -18.87
CA GLY A 57 0.87 -26.68 -18.24
C GLY A 57 1.87 -27.24 -17.23
N SER A 58 3.03 -26.61 -17.05
CA SER A 58 3.97 -26.93 -15.96
C SER A 58 3.43 -26.46 -14.59
N VAL A 59 3.95 -27.04 -13.50
CA VAL A 59 3.61 -26.61 -12.13
C VAL A 59 3.96 -25.13 -11.92
N GLY A 60 5.15 -24.70 -12.36
CA GLY A 60 5.57 -23.30 -12.29
C GLY A 60 4.63 -22.36 -13.04
N TRP A 61 4.17 -22.76 -14.23
CA TRP A 61 3.19 -21.98 -15.00
C TRP A 61 1.86 -21.84 -14.26
N TYR A 62 1.29 -22.93 -13.71
CA TYR A 62 0.03 -22.85 -12.95
C TYR A 62 0.15 -21.92 -11.74
N LEU A 63 1.24 -22.01 -10.98
CA LEU A 63 1.51 -21.15 -9.84
C LEU A 63 1.66 -19.68 -10.28
N ALA A 64 2.39 -19.42 -11.36
CA ALA A 64 2.54 -18.08 -11.91
C ALA A 64 1.20 -17.49 -12.39
N GLN A 65 0.31 -18.30 -12.99
CA GLN A 65 -1.03 -17.85 -13.40
C GLN A 65 -1.90 -17.45 -12.21
N ILE A 66 -1.84 -18.19 -11.09
CA ILE A 66 -2.51 -17.79 -9.83
C ILE A 66 -1.97 -16.44 -9.36
N GLY A 67 -0.65 -16.26 -9.43
CA GLY A 67 0.02 -15.01 -9.10
C GLY A 67 -0.47 -13.83 -9.95
N VAL A 68 -0.47 -14.00 -11.28
CA VAL A 68 -0.96 -12.99 -12.24
C VAL A 68 -2.43 -12.65 -11.99
N ALA A 69 -3.27 -13.65 -11.70
CA ALA A 69 -4.69 -13.41 -11.39
C ALA A 69 -4.84 -12.52 -10.13
N GLY A 70 -4.09 -12.80 -9.06
CA GLY A 70 -4.11 -11.99 -7.84
C GLY A 70 -3.71 -10.53 -8.08
N LEU A 71 -2.61 -10.31 -8.82
CA LEU A 71 -2.15 -8.96 -9.17
C LEU A 71 -3.10 -8.23 -10.12
N THR A 72 -3.74 -8.95 -11.05
CA THR A 72 -4.72 -8.35 -11.98
C THR A 72 -5.99 -7.89 -11.24
N LEU A 73 -6.44 -8.67 -10.25
CA LEU A 73 -7.66 -8.38 -9.48
C LEU A 73 -7.47 -7.25 -8.46
N MET A 74 -6.24 -6.88 -8.12
CA MET A 74 -5.98 -5.86 -7.10
C MET A 74 -6.61 -4.50 -7.46
N VAL A 75 -6.55 -4.10 -8.74
CA VAL A 75 -7.03 -2.78 -9.17
C VAL A 75 -8.57 -2.68 -9.14
N PRO A 76 -9.33 -3.64 -9.67
CA PRO A 76 -10.79 -3.66 -9.51
C PRO A 76 -11.24 -3.78 -8.06
N VAL A 77 -10.54 -4.56 -7.24
CA VAL A 77 -10.84 -4.72 -5.81
C VAL A 77 -10.65 -3.39 -5.08
N LEU A 78 -9.59 -2.65 -5.34
CA LEU A 78 -9.38 -1.31 -4.79
C LEU A 78 -10.61 -0.42 -5.06
N GLY A 79 -10.99 -0.24 -6.33
CA GLY A 79 -12.11 0.63 -6.70
C GLY A 79 -13.45 0.15 -6.13
N ALA A 80 -13.67 -1.17 -6.10
CA ALA A 80 -14.86 -1.78 -5.51
C ALA A 80 -14.98 -1.49 -4.01
N TYR A 81 -13.89 -1.63 -3.27
CA TYR A 81 -13.90 -1.43 -1.82
C TYR A 81 -13.87 0.04 -1.39
N ILE A 82 -13.38 0.96 -2.25
CA ILE A 82 -13.63 2.41 -2.08
C ILE A 82 -15.12 2.70 -2.24
N ALA A 83 -15.75 2.19 -3.30
CA ALA A 83 -17.18 2.39 -3.54
C ALA A 83 -18.04 1.78 -2.42
N TYR A 84 -17.61 0.61 -1.91
CA TYR A 84 -18.20 -0.04 -0.75
C TYR A 84 -18.09 0.79 0.52
N ALA A 85 -16.93 1.41 0.80
CA ALA A 85 -16.77 2.25 1.98
C ALA A 85 -17.77 3.43 2.00
N ILE A 86 -18.07 3.98 0.82
CA ILE A 86 -19.00 5.11 0.67
C ILE A 86 -20.48 4.69 0.70
N ALA A 87 -20.83 3.57 0.04
CA ALA A 87 -22.22 3.20 -0.24
C ALA A 87 -22.68 1.89 0.41
N ASP A 88 -21.82 1.17 1.11
CA ASP A 88 -21.95 -0.23 1.54
C ASP A 88 -22.05 -1.20 0.35
N ARG A 89 -22.63 -2.40 0.60
CA ARG A 89 -22.84 -3.47 -0.37
C ARG A 89 -23.37 -3.01 -1.75
N PRO A 90 -24.32 -2.05 -1.86
CA PRO A 90 -24.81 -1.59 -3.17
C PRO A 90 -23.75 -0.95 -4.07
N GLY A 91 -22.69 -0.37 -3.51
CA GLY A 91 -21.61 0.25 -4.27
C GLY A 91 -20.55 -0.73 -4.78
N LEU A 92 -20.50 -1.94 -4.21
CA LEU A 92 -19.44 -2.91 -4.47
C LEU A 92 -19.40 -3.35 -5.95
N ALA A 93 -20.53 -3.82 -6.49
CA ALA A 93 -20.57 -4.31 -7.87
C ALA A 93 -20.33 -3.20 -8.92
N PRO A 94 -20.96 -2.00 -8.82
CA PRO A 94 -20.63 -0.89 -9.70
C PRO A 94 -19.17 -0.46 -9.63
N GLY A 95 -18.62 -0.35 -8.42
CA GLY A 95 -17.21 -0.01 -8.23
C GLY A 95 -16.32 -1.03 -8.92
N PHE A 96 -16.58 -2.32 -8.75
CA PHE A 96 -15.81 -3.37 -9.42
C PHE A 96 -15.91 -3.29 -10.95
N VAL A 97 -17.12 -3.25 -11.50
CA VAL A 97 -17.36 -3.27 -12.95
C VAL A 97 -16.81 -2.04 -13.65
N LEU A 98 -17.06 -0.85 -13.10
CA LEU A 98 -16.58 0.41 -13.68
C LEU A 98 -15.07 0.54 -13.58
N THR A 99 -14.46 -0.01 -12.52
CA THR A 99 -13.00 -0.02 -12.39
C THR A 99 -12.37 -1.05 -13.32
N TRP A 100 -12.98 -2.22 -13.49
CA TRP A 100 -12.50 -3.25 -14.40
C TRP A 100 -12.57 -2.82 -15.87
N ILE A 101 -13.65 -2.15 -16.28
CA ILE A 101 -13.86 -1.78 -17.68
C ILE A 101 -12.83 -0.74 -18.17
N ILE A 102 -12.39 0.18 -17.31
CA ILE A 102 -11.36 1.18 -17.64
C ILE A 102 -9.93 0.62 -17.66
N GLN A 103 -9.73 -0.59 -17.15
CA GLN A 103 -8.46 -1.31 -17.27
C GLN A 103 -8.35 -2.03 -18.60
N GLN A 104 -9.44 -2.14 -19.37
CA GLN A 104 -9.40 -2.72 -20.71
C GLN A 104 -8.86 -1.69 -21.69
N GLY A 105 -7.56 -1.78 -22.01
CA GLY A 105 -6.87 -0.85 -22.91
C GLY A 105 -7.57 -0.66 -24.26
N THR A 106 -8.16 -1.72 -24.83
CA THR A 106 -8.97 -1.63 -26.04
C THR A 106 -10.15 -0.67 -25.88
N ILE A 107 -10.87 -0.75 -24.75
CA ILE A 107 -12.04 0.09 -24.50
C ILE A 107 -11.61 1.56 -24.34
N VAL A 108 -10.53 1.81 -23.58
CA VAL A 108 -9.99 3.17 -23.39
C VAL A 108 -9.50 3.76 -24.72
N THR A 109 -8.83 2.96 -25.54
CA THR A 109 -8.34 3.36 -26.87
C THR A 109 -9.50 3.75 -27.78
N GLU A 110 -10.53 2.92 -27.89
CA GLU A 110 -11.70 3.21 -28.73
C GLU A 110 -12.50 4.42 -28.20
N ALA A 111 -12.63 4.57 -26.89
CA ALA A 111 -13.24 5.77 -26.30
C ALA A 111 -12.42 7.04 -26.58
N GLY A 112 -11.08 6.95 -26.53
CA GLY A 112 -10.17 8.04 -26.88
C GLY A 112 -10.31 8.51 -28.32
N LYS A 113 -10.45 7.56 -29.28
CA LYS A 113 -10.69 7.88 -30.69
C LYS A 113 -11.95 8.70 -30.92
N VAL A 114 -13.03 8.39 -30.20
CA VAL A 114 -14.30 9.16 -30.26
C VAL A 114 -14.10 10.61 -29.80
N LEU A 115 -13.20 10.84 -28.85
CA LEU A 115 -12.90 12.15 -28.28
C LEU A 115 -11.81 12.92 -29.03
N GLY A 116 -11.17 12.29 -30.04
CA GLY A 116 -10.07 12.90 -30.80
C GLY A 116 -8.71 12.84 -30.09
N PHE A 117 -8.50 11.89 -29.17
CA PHE A 117 -7.23 11.68 -28.48
C PHE A 117 -6.66 10.28 -28.74
N ASN A 118 -5.35 10.19 -28.95
CA ASN A 118 -4.64 8.92 -29.06
C ASN A 118 -4.28 8.43 -27.65
N ALA A 119 -4.92 7.35 -27.22
CA ALA A 119 -4.66 6.67 -25.95
C ALA A 119 -4.14 5.25 -26.18
N ASP A 120 -3.43 5.01 -27.30
CA ASP A 120 -2.94 3.69 -27.69
C ASP A 120 -2.05 3.10 -26.57
N GLY A 121 -2.50 1.97 -26.02
CA GLY A 121 -1.81 1.26 -24.94
C GLY A 121 -1.95 1.86 -23.55
N ALA A 122 -2.62 3.01 -23.40
CA ALA A 122 -2.82 3.65 -22.11
C ALA A 122 -4.01 3.01 -21.38
N THR A 123 -3.77 2.58 -20.13
CA THR A 123 -4.83 2.15 -19.22
C THR A 123 -5.02 3.22 -18.15
N ALA A 124 -6.22 3.29 -17.56
CA ALA A 124 -6.46 4.20 -16.45
C ALA A 124 -5.60 3.85 -15.21
N GLY A 125 -5.10 2.62 -15.15
CA GLY A 125 -4.17 2.16 -14.12
C GLY A 125 -4.77 2.23 -12.73
N TYR A 126 -3.88 2.26 -11.74
CA TYR A 126 -4.27 2.41 -10.34
C TYR A 126 -4.98 3.76 -10.06
N LEU A 127 -4.57 4.84 -10.73
CA LEU A 127 -5.20 6.17 -10.60
C LEU A 127 -6.68 6.14 -11.01
N GLY A 128 -6.98 5.41 -12.08
CA GLY A 128 -8.33 5.16 -12.54
C GLY A 128 -9.20 4.52 -11.48
N ALA A 129 -8.67 3.51 -10.79
CA ALA A 129 -9.40 2.83 -9.72
C ALA A 129 -9.69 3.72 -8.51
N LEU A 130 -8.78 4.61 -8.13
CA LEU A 130 -9.05 5.60 -7.09
C LEU A 130 -10.22 6.53 -7.47
N VAL A 131 -10.13 7.13 -8.66
CA VAL A 131 -11.11 8.11 -9.14
C VAL A 131 -12.46 7.45 -9.39
N VAL A 132 -12.48 6.35 -10.13
CA VAL A 132 -13.72 5.65 -10.48
C VAL A 132 -14.35 5.00 -9.25
N GLY A 133 -13.56 4.43 -8.32
CA GLY A 133 -14.07 3.90 -7.06
C GLY A 133 -14.79 4.97 -6.22
N LEU A 134 -14.18 6.15 -6.07
CA LEU A 134 -14.81 7.28 -5.37
C LEU A 134 -16.11 7.70 -6.05
N VAL A 135 -16.07 7.96 -7.36
CA VAL A 135 -17.24 8.45 -8.12
C VAL A 135 -18.37 7.41 -8.11
N ALA A 136 -18.05 6.11 -8.28
CA ALA A 136 -19.01 5.02 -8.19
C ALA A 136 -19.66 4.94 -6.81
N GLY A 137 -18.88 5.08 -5.74
CA GLY A 137 -19.39 5.14 -4.37
C GLY A 137 -20.36 6.29 -4.15
N TYR A 138 -20.01 7.50 -4.58
CA TYR A 138 -20.87 8.67 -4.42
C TYR A 138 -22.17 8.57 -5.21
N VAL A 139 -22.14 8.06 -6.43
CA VAL A 139 -23.36 7.87 -7.24
C VAL A 139 -24.22 6.73 -6.67
N ALA A 140 -23.63 5.62 -6.25
CA ALA A 140 -24.37 4.54 -5.59
C ALA A 140 -25.05 5.05 -4.30
N ARG A 141 -24.34 5.85 -3.49
CA ARG A 141 -24.90 6.48 -2.29
C ARG A 141 -26.02 7.46 -2.63
N TRP A 142 -25.90 8.19 -3.73
CA TRP A 142 -26.97 9.09 -4.19
C TRP A 142 -28.25 8.34 -4.55
N PHE A 143 -28.15 7.18 -5.22
CA PHE A 143 -29.30 6.31 -5.48
C PHE A 143 -29.85 5.67 -4.20
N LYS A 144 -28.97 5.26 -3.28
CA LYS A 144 -29.33 4.69 -1.98
C LYS A 144 -30.19 5.63 -1.13
N ASN A 145 -29.92 6.94 -1.22
CA ASN A 145 -30.62 7.96 -0.44
C ASN A 145 -31.90 8.47 -1.13
N ARG A 146 -32.41 7.79 -2.17
CA ARG A 146 -33.67 8.15 -2.82
C ARG A 146 -34.85 7.51 -2.13
N ASP A 147 -35.86 8.34 -1.86
CA ASP A 147 -37.16 7.87 -1.41
C ASP A 147 -37.87 7.14 -2.53
N VAL A 148 -38.16 5.85 -2.31
CA VAL A 148 -38.88 5.00 -3.25
C VAL A 148 -40.06 4.32 -2.56
N PRO A 149 -41.13 3.96 -3.31
CA PRO A 149 -42.25 3.20 -2.77
C PRO A 149 -41.81 1.91 -2.08
N SER A 150 -42.54 1.49 -1.04
CA SER A 150 -42.24 0.28 -0.25
C SER A 150 -42.11 -1.00 -1.09
N ALA A 151 -42.82 -1.10 -2.21
CA ALA A 151 -42.72 -2.21 -3.15
C ALA A 151 -41.33 -2.33 -3.81
N ILE A 152 -40.58 -1.23 -3.91
CA ILE A 152 -39.30 -1.15 -4.64
C ILE A 152 -38.10 -1.23 -3.69
N GLN A 153 -38.27 -0.86 -2.42
CA GLN A 153 -37.19 -0.84 -1.43
C GLN A 153 -36.35 -2.12 -1.36
N PRO A 154 -36.92 -3.35 -1.41
CA PRO A 154 -36.12 -4.57 -1.38
C PRO A 154 -35.22 -4.75 -2.62
N MET A 155 -35.62 -4.19 -3.76
CA MET A 155 -34.88 -4.28 -5.02
C MET A 155 -33.77 -3.23 -5.15
N MET A 156 -33.81 -2.19 -4.31
CA MET A 156 -32.84 -1.08 -4.34
C MET A 156 -31.39 -1.57 -4.23
N PRO A 157 -30.97 -2.24 -3.14
CA PRO A 157 -29.56 -2.61 -2.95
C PRO A 157 -29.07 -3.71 -3.90
N VAL A 158 -29.97 -4.58 -4.38
CA VAL A 158 -29.58 -5.78 -5.16
C VAL A 158 -29.60 -5.52 -6.66
N LEU A 159 -30.57 -4.74 -7.16
CA LEU A 159 -30.79 -4.56 -8.59
C LEU A 159 -30.68 -3.09 -9.02
N LEU A 160 -31.47 -2.21 -8.42
CA LEU A 160 -31.63 -0.85 -8.96
C LEU A 160 -30.39 0.01 -8.74
N ILE A 161 -29.83 0.04 -7.54
CA ILE A 161 -28.63 0.84 -7.25
C ILE A 161 -27.46 0.33 -8.11
N PRO A 162 -27.15 -0.98 -8.16
CA PRO A 162 -26.05 -1.45 -9.00
C PRO A 162 -26.21 -1.11 -10.49
N VAL A 163 -27.38 -1.43 -11.07
CA VAL A 163 -27.63 -1.21 -12.50
C VAL A 163 -27.67 0.27 -12.85
N ALA A 164 -28.37 1.08 -12.05
CA ALA A 164 -28.50 2.51 -12.32
C ALA A 164 -27.16 3.25 -12.15
N THR A 165 -26.35 2.86 -11.16
CA THR A 165 -25.00 3.43 -10.98
C THR A 165 -24.14 3.17 -12.20
N VAL A 166 -24.09 1.93 -12.70
CA VAL A 166 -23.31 1.60 -13.90
C VAL A 166 -23.90 2.27 -15.13
N ALA A 167 -25.22 2.27 -15.32
CA ALA A 167 -25.85 2.88 -16.49
C ALA A 167 -25.57 4.38 -16.60
N VAL A 168 -25.60 5.10 -15.47
CA VAL A 168 -25.32 6.53 -15.43
C VAL A 168 -23.81 6.81 -15.55
N LEU A 169 -22.97 6.05 -14.85
CA LEU A 169 -21.55 6.34 -14.80
C LEU A 169 -20.73 5.76 -15.94
N ALA A 170 -21.11 4.64 -16.55
CA ALA A 170 -20.29 4.01 -17.59
C ALA A 170 -19.97 4.98 -18.74
N PRO A 171 -20.91 5.77 -19.31
CA PRO A 171 -20.56 6.75 -20.33
C PRO A 171 -19.57 7.81 -19.82
N ILE A 172 -19.75 8.31 -18.59
CA ILE A 172 -18.87 9.32 -18.00
C ILE A 172 -17.48 8.75 -17.77
N VAL A 173 -17.41 7.55 -17.22
CA VAL A 173 -16.17 6.83 -16.92
C VAL A 173 -15.40 6.55 -18.21
N LEU A 174 -16.07 6.12 -19.28
CA LEU A 174 -15.44 5.80 -20.55
C LEU A 174 -15.02 7.04 -21.34
N PHE A 175 -15.92 8.02 -21.48
CA PHE A 175 -15.73 9.15 -22.41
C PHE A 175 -15.27 10.44 -21.75
N VAL A 176 -15.26 10.54 -20.42
CA VAL A 176 -14.85 11.77 -19.72
C VAL A 176 -13.69 11.51 -18.78
N ILE A 177 -13.70 10.41 -18.04
CA ILE A 177 -12.67 10.12 -17.02
C ILE A 177 -11.52 9.28 -17.60
N GLY A 178 -11.82 8.26 -18.40
CA GLY A 178 -10.85 7.27 -18.86
C GLY A 178 -9.64 7.89 -19.55
N ALA A 179 -9.87 8.75 -20.55
CA ALA A 179 -8.79 9.36 -21.32
C ALA A 179 -7.91 10.32 -20.48
N PRO A 180 -8.45 11.30 -19.72
CA PRO A 180 -7.61 12.15 -18.86
C PRO A 180 -6.80 11.37 -17.83
N VAL A 181 -7.39 10.33 -17.22
CA VAL A 181 -6.67 9.52 -16.23
C VAL A 181 -5.59 8.67 -16.88
N ALA A 182 -5.84 8.09 -18.05
CA ALA A 182 -4.83 7.35 -18.80
C ALA A 182 -3.65 8.26 -19.21
N LEU A 183 -3.91 9.50 -19.62
CA LEU A 183 -2.87 10.50 -19.90
C LEU A 183 -2.08 10.89 -18.64
N ALA A 184 -2.77 11.07 -17.50
CA ALA A 184 -2.12 11.34 -16.23
C ALA A 184 -1.23 10.17 -15.79
N ASN A 185 -1.68 8.94 -15.99
CA ASN A 185 -0.92 7.73 -15.71
C ASN A 185 0.32 7.64 -16.62
N GLN A 186 0.17 7.89 -17.92
CA GLN A 186 1.30 7.93 -18.85
C GLN A 186 2.32 9.01 -18.49
N ALA A 187 1.86 10.21 -18.10
CA ALA A 187 2.74 11.28 -17.64
C ALA A 187 3.50 10.90 -16.36
N LEU A 188 2.85 10.21 -15.43
CA LEU A 188 3.47 9.70 -14.21
C LEU A 188 4.53 8.64 -14.52
N THR A 189 4.21 7.66 -15.39
CA THR A 189 5.14 6.63 -15.85
C THR A 189 6.37 7.27 -16.52
N ALA A 190 6.17 8.19 -17.46
CA ALA A 190 7.26 8.89 -18.13
C ALA A 190 8.12 9.72 -17.18
N PHE A 191 7.49 10.40 -16.20
CA PHE A 191 8.20 11.12 -15.16
C PHE A 191 9.10 10.18 -14.34
N LEU A 192 8.58 9.01 -13.93
CA LEU A 192 9.33 8.02 -13.14
C LEU A 192 10.47 7.37 -13.93
N GLU A 193 10.23 7.01 -15.19
CA GLU A 193 11.27 6.49 -16.08
C GLU A 193 12.40 7.50 -16.31
N GLY A 194 12.06 8.80 -16.34
CA GLY A 194 13.01 9.91 -16.45
C GLY A 194 13.85 10.16 -15.20
N MET A 195 13.43 9.68 -14.02
CA MET A 195 14.13 9.93 -12.74
C MET A 195 15.36 9.03 -12.50
N ARG A 196 15.84 8.29 -13.52
CA ARG A 196 17.07 7.49 -13.43
C ARG A 196 18.29 8.37 -13.11
N GLY A 197 19.01 8.06 -12.03
CA GLY A 197 20.21 8.80 -11.59
C GLY A 197 20.05 9.49 -10.22
N SER A 198 20.47 10.76 -10.10
CA SER A 198 20.49 11.48 -8.80
C SER A 198 19.10 11.72 -8.20
N GLN A 199 18.06 11.82 -9.03
CA GLN A 199 16.67 12.01 -8.60
C GLN A 199 16.07 10.74 -7.97
N ALA A 200 16.49 9.55 -8.43
CA ALA A 200 16.06 8.28 -7.88
C ALA A 200 16.35 8.18 -6.38
N LEU A 201 17.50 8.71 -5.94
CA LEU A 201 17.90 8.74 -4.53
C LEU A 201 16.89 9.56 -3.69
N PHE A 202 16.45 10.72 -4.18
CA PHE A 202 15.46 11.55 -3.49
C PHE A 202 14.09 10.88 -3.41
N VAL A 203 13.61 10.28 -4.50
CA VAL A 203 12.33 9.57 -4.52
C VAL A 203 12.37 8.39 -3.55
N GLY A 204 13.44 7.60 -3.58
CA GLY A 204 13.63 6.48 -2.66
C GLY A 204 13.68 6.92 -1.20
N ALA A 205 14.32 8.06 -0.91
CA ALA A 205 14.34 8.62 0.44
C ALA A 205 12.94 9.01 0.92
N ILE A 206 12.15 9.66 0.07
CA ILE A 206 10.77 10.08 0.40
C ILE A 206 9.88 8.86 0.62
N LEU A 207 9.89 7.91 -0.33
CA LEU A 207 9.11 6.68 -0.21
C LEU A 207 9.51 5.88 1.03
N GLY A 208 10.81 5.79 1.30
CA GLY A 208 11.33 5.09 2.47
C GLY A 208 10.92 5.76 3.79
N ALA A 209 11.02 7.09 3.85
CA ALA A 209 10.57 7.87 5.00
C ALA A 209 9.06 7.70 5.26
N MET A 210 8.25 7.81 4.21
CA MET A 210 6.79 7.64 4.29
C MET A 210 6.41 6.24 4.78
N MET A 211 7.12 5.21 4.31
CA MET A 211 6.86 3.82 4.71
C MET A 211 7.07 3.59 6.21
N ALA A 212 8.08 4.21 6.82
CA ALA A 212 8.37 4.00 8.24
C ALA A 212 7.61 4.95 9.19
N PHE A 213 7.11 6.08 8.68
CA PHE A 213 6.61 7.19 9.49
C PHE A 213 5.55 6.79 10.53
N ASP A 214 4.56 6.00 10.11
CA ASP A 214 3.42 5.60 10.95
C ASP A 214 3.20 4.09 11.00
N MET A 215 4.22 3.29 10.64
CA MET A 215 4.30 1.84 10.86
C MET A 215 3.03 1.05 10.44
N GLY A 216 2.52 1.31 9.23
CA GLY A 216 1.30 0.70 8.70
C GLY A 216 0.07 1.63 8.71
N GLY A 217 0.25 2.86 9.18
CA GLY A 217 -0.75 3.92 9.12
C GLY A 217 -0.97 4.49 7.71
N PRO A 218 -1.72 5.60 7.60
CA PRO A 218 -2.09 6.20 6.32
C PRO A 218 -0.91 6.65 5.44
N VAL A 219 0.16 7.21 6.02
CA VAL A 219 1.32 7.69 5.25
C VAL A 219 2.05 6.51 4.61
N ASN A 220 2.27 5.45 5.38
CA ASN A 220 2.79 4.18 4.89
C ASN A 220 1.93 3.62 3.76
N LYS A 221 0.61 3.54 3.96
CA LYS A 221 -0.32 3.03 2.94
C LYS A 221 -0.29 3.84 1.66
N VAL A 222 -0.15 5.17 1.72
CA VAL A 222 -0.02 6.00 0.50
C VAL A 222 1.27 5.64 -0.26
N ALA A 223 2.40 5.49 0.42
CA ALA A 223 3.65 5.09 -0.23
C ALA A 223 3.53 3.68 -0.84
N TYR A 224 2.96 2.73 -0.11
CA TYR A 224 2.74 1.37 -0.60
C TYR A 224 1.87 1.34 -1.86
N VAL A 225 0.73 2.03 -1.80
CA VAL A 225 -0.22 2.20 -2.90
C VAL A 225 0.42 2.77 -4.15
N PHE A 226 1.19 3.84 -3.99
CA PHE A 226 1.89 4.47 -5.09
C PHE A 226 2.83 3.47 -5.74
N SER A 227 3.65 2.77 -4.95
CA SER A 227 4.62 1.81 -5.46
C SER A 227 4.01 0.55 -6.07
N VAL A 228 2.96 -0.03 -5.48
CA VAL A 228 2.30 -1.22 -6.02
C VAL A 228 1.53 -0.91 -7.30
N GLY A 229 0.95 0.29 -7.42
CA GLY A 229 0.30 0.73 -8.64
C GLY A 229 1.24 0.69 -9.84
N LEU A 230 2.51 1.09 -9.64
CA LEU A 230 3.55 1.12 -10.65
C LEU A 230 4.06 -0.26 -11.10
N VAL A 231 3.87 -1.31 -10.27
CA VAL A 231 4.19 -2.69 -10.67
C VAL A 231 3.36 -3.12 -11.88
N SER A 232 2.09 -2.69 -11.93
CA SER A 232 1.19 -2.92 -13.07
C SER A 232 1.66 -2.26 -14.37
N GLU A 233 2.44 -1.18 -14.24
CA GLU A 233 3.02 -0.42 -15.35
C GLU A 233 4.43 -0.91 -15.72
N GLY A 234 4.93 -1.97 -15.06
CA GLY A 234 6.27 -2.51 -15.30
C GLY A 234 7.41 -1.74 -14.63
N ILE A 235 7.11 -0.76 -13.78
CA ILE A 235 8.09 -0.02 -12.98
C ILE A 235 8.20 -0.67 -11.60
N TYR A 236 9.34 -1.31 -11.32
CA TYR A 236 9.50 -2.19 -10.15
C TYR A 236 10.35 -1.59 -9.03
N GLU A 237 11.11 -0.52 -9.32
CA GLU A 237 12.06 0.10 -8.41
C GLU A 237 11.39 0.74 -7.18
N PRO A 238 10.30 1.52 -7.32
CA PRO A 238 9.57 2.08 -6.18
C PRO A 238 9.01 1.00 -5.26
N MET A 239 8.62 -0.15 -5.81
CA MET A 239 8.14 -1.30 -5.04
C MET A 239 9.24 -1.91 -4.18
N ALA A 240 10.44 -2.10 -4.74
CA ALA A 240 11.58 -2.56 -3.94
C ALA A 240 11.92 -1.57 -2.82
N ALA A 241 11.91 -0.27 -3.12
CA ALA A 241 12.24 0.77 -2.15
C ALA A 241 11.30 0.75 -0.93
N VAL A 242 9.98 0.70 -1.15
CA VAL A 242 9.01 0.62 -0.04
C VAL A 242 9.07 -0.73 0.68
N MET A 243 9.36 -1.82 -0.02
CA MET A 243 9.52 -3.12 0.64
C MET A 243 10.71 -3.12 1.59
N ILE A 244 11.89 -2.73 1.10
CA ILE A 244 13.10 -2.58 1.91
C ILE A 244 12.82 -1.66 3.11
N ALA A 245 12.22 -0.49 2.85
CA ALA A 245 11.90 0.50 3.86
C ALA A 245 10.91 0.01 4.92
N GLY A 246 9.96 -0.87 4.58
CA GLY A 246 9.03 -1.43 5.57
C GLY A 246 9.63 -2.56 6.41
N MET A 247 10.67 -3.24 5.91
CA MET A 247 11.39 -4.29 6.65
C MET A 247 12.38 -3.71 7.67
N ILE A 248 12.92 -2.51 7.41
CA ILE A 248 13.97 -1.86 8.21
C ILE A 248 13.55 -1.54 9.67
N PRO A 249 12.38 -0.94 9.97
CA PRO A 249 12.06 -0.44 11.31
C PRO A 249 12.14 -1.52 12.41
N PRO A 250 11.46 -2.67 12.30
CA PRO A 250 11.52 -3.68 13.35
C PRO A 250 12.90 -4.36 13.43
N ILE A 251 13.65 -4.49 12.31
CA ILE A 251 15.00 -5.06 12.32
C ILE A 251 15.99 -4.10 13.00
N GLY A 252 15.98 -2.84 12.61
CA GLY A 252 16.88 -1.82 13.17
C GLY A 252 16.65 -1.58 14.66
N LEU A 253 15.39 -1.59 15.12
CA LEU A 253 15.07 -1.46 16.53
C LEU A 253 15.48 -2.70 17.34
N ALA A 254 15.30 -3.90 16.78
CA ALA A 254 15.80 -5.12 17.40
C ALA A 254 17.33 -5.10 17.55
N LEU A 255 18.05 -4.64 16.51
CA LEU A 255 19.51 -4.46 16.57
C LEU A 255 19.92 -3.44 17.64
N SER A 256 19.24 -2.29 17.71
CA SER A 256 19.49 -1.27 18.74
C SER A 256 19.29 -1.84 20.15
N ASN A 257 18.23 -2.62 20.37
CA ASN A 257 17.95 -3.30 21.63
C ASN A 257 19.04 -4.33 21.98
N PHE A 258 19.47 -5.16 21.03
CA PHE A 258 20.55 -6.13 21.28
C PHE A 258 21.91 -5.48 21.58
N ILE A 259 22.21 -4.32 20.99
CA ILE A 259 23.45 -3.57 21.20
C ILE A 259 23.44 -2.82 22.54
N ALA A 260 22.31 -2.23 22.90
CA ALA A 260 22.18 -1.40 24.10
C ALA A 260 20.92 -1.79 24.92
N PRO A 261 20.89 -3.01 25.49
CA PRO A 261 19.68 -3.52 26.17
C PRO A 261 19.26 -2.68 27.37
N HIS A 262 20.21 -2.02 28.06
CA HIS A 262 19.97 -1.11 29.19
C HIS A 262 19.14 0.15 28.82
N LYS A 263 18.91 0.42 27.54
CA LYS A 263 18.07 1.53 27.04
C LYS A 263 16.60 1.15 26.83
N TYR A 264 16.24 -0.10 27.11
CA TYR A 264 14.92 -0.66 26.87
C TYR A 264 14.43 -1.40 28.11
N ALA A 265 13.10 -1.48 28.25
CA ALA A 265 12.49 -2.35 29.25
C ALA A 265 12.79 -3.82 28.91
N GLU A 266 12.93 -4.67 29.94
CA GLU A 266 13.24 -6.10 29.80
C GLU A 266 12.24 -6.83 28.87
N GLU A 267 10.96 -6.46 28.97
CA GLU A 267 9.87 -7.00 28.14
C GLU A 267 10.09 -6.76 26.63
N MET A 268 10.80 -5.69 26.26
CA MET A 268 11.11 -5.36 24.87
C MET A 268 12.14 -6.32 24.26
N TYR A 269 12.88 -7.09 25.05
CA TYR A 269 13.84 -8.05 24.50
C TYR A 269 13.16 -9.18 23.72
N GLN A 270 11.99 -9.65 24.17
CA GLN A 270 11.19 -10.61 23.39
C GLN A 270 10.62 -9.95 22.13
N ASN A 271 10.21 -8.69 22.23
CA ASN A 271 9.77 -7.90 21.07
C ASN A 271 10.89 -7.73 20.05
N ALA A 272 12.16 -7.60 20.47
CA ALA A 272 13.32 -7.54 19.56
C ALA A 272 13.47 -8.83 18.74
N LYS A 273 13.40 -10.00 19.39
CA LYS A 273 13.48 -11.30 18.69
C LYS A 273 12.36 -11.46 17.66
N ASN A 274 11.13 -11.15 18.06
CA ASN A 274 9.98 -11.20 17.18
C ASN A 274 10.08 -10.15 16.07
N GLY A 275 10.61 -8.97 16.37
CA GLY A 275 10.81 -7.87 15.44
C GLY A 275 11.69 -8.24 14.25
N ILE A 276 12.74 -9.04 14.45
CA ILE A 276 13.55 -9.56 13.32
C ILE A 276 12.70 -10.38 12.35
N ILE A 277 11.88 -11.31 12.87
CA ILE A 277 11.02 -12.18 12.06
C ILE A 277 9.94 -11.37 11.33
N LEU A 278 9.30 -10.44 12.04
CA LEU A 278 8.28 -9.55 11.48
C LEU A 278 8.87 -8.66 10.39
N GLY A 279 10.05 -8.09 10.63
CA GLY A 279 10.78 -7.30 9.65
C GLY A 279 11.11 -8.10 8.40
N PHE A 280 11.66 -9.30 8.54
CA PHE A 280 11.87 -10.18 7.39
C PHE A 280 10.58 -10.61 6.71
N SER A 281 9.43 -10.53 7.36
CA SER A 281 8.12 -10.83 6.78
C SER A 281 7.44 -9.63 6.14
N PHE A 282 8.12 -8.47 6.07
CA PHE A 282 7.57 -7.19 5.61
C PHE A 282 6.36 -6.72 6.46
N ILE A 283 6.49 -6.88 7.79
CA ILE A 283 5.52 -6.44 8.78
C ILE A 283 6.18 -5.35 9.63
N THR A 284 5.89 -4.09 9.31
CA THR A 284 6.50 -2.91 9.95
C THR A 284 6.00 -2.69 11.39
N GLU A 285 4.87 -3.30 11.74
CA GLU A 285 4.17 -3.18 13.01
C GLU A 285 5.00 -3.67 14.21
N GLY A 286 6.03 -4.50 13.97
CA GLY A 286 7.00 -4.89 15.01
C GLY A 286 7.73 -3.70 15.67
N ALA A 287 7.69 -2.52 15.04
CA ALA A 287 8.23 -1.28 15.58
C ALA A 287 7.27 -0.52 16.52
N ILE A 288 5.96 -0.81 16.48
CA ILE A 288 4.93 -0.07 17.23
C ILE A 288 5.22 -0.05 18.75
N PRO A 289 5.58 -1.17 19.41
CA PRO A 289 5.85 -1.15 20.85
C PRO A 289 6.98 -0.18 21.24
N TYR A 290 8.01 -0.08 20.39
CA TYR A 290 9.13 0.85 20.61
C TYR A 290 8.70 2.30 20.40
N ALA A 291 7.95 2.58 19.33
CA ALA A 291 7.47 3.92 19.03
C ALA A 291 6.44 4.41 20.05
N ALA A 292 5.63 3.51 20.61
CA ALA A 292 4.69 3.84 21.68
C ALA A 292 5.40 4.26 22.97
N ALA A 293 6.52 3.60 23.30
CA ALA A 293 7.30 3.92 24.49
C ALA A 293 8.14 5.20 24.36
N ASP A 294 8.66 5.50 23.17
CA ASP A 294 9.57 6.64 22.96
C ASP A 294 9.46 7.23 21.54
N PRO A 295 8.33 7.86 21.20
CA PRO A 295 8.01 8.26 19.83
C PRO A 295 8.99 9.29 19.27
N LEU A 296 9.44 10.23 20.11
CA LEU A 296 10.30 11.35 19.69
C LEU A 296 11.69 10.89 19.24
N ARG A 297 12.15 9.73 19.69
CA ARG A 297 13.47 9.19 19.34
C ARG A 297 13.36 8.04 18.36
N VAL A 298 12.35 7.18 18.53
CA VAL A 298 12.15 6.00 17.68
C VAL A 298 11.69 6.39 16.28
N ILE A 299 10.68 7.26 16.14
CA ILE A 299 10.12 7.61 14.82
C ILE A 299 11.19 8.26 13.92
N PRO A 300 11.96 9.27 14.36
CA PRO A 300 13.03 9.82 13.53
C PRO A 300 14.10 8.80 13.15
N SER A 301 14.41 7.86 14.05
CA SER A 301 15.42 6.80 13.81
C SER A 301 14.99 5.85 12.70
N ILE A 302 13.76 5.33 12.78
CA ILE A 302 13.22 4.40 11.77
C ILE A 302 12.98 5.10 10.43
N VAL A 303 12.54 6.37 10.45
CA VAL A 303 12.36 7.18 9.25
C VAL A 303 13.69 7.41 8.56
N ALA A 304 14.75 7.76 9.30
CA ALA A 304 16.07 7.97 8.73
C ALA A 304 16.65 6.69 8.11
N GLY A 305 16.59 5.56 8.81
CA GLY A 305 17.09 4.30 8.27
C GLY A 305 16.32 3.80 7.06
N SER A 306 14.98 3.89 7.09
CA SER A 306 14.14 3.53 5.95
C SER A 306 14.31 4.47 4.75
N ALA A 307 14.52 5.77 4.99
CA ALA A 307 14.89 6.71 3.93
C ALA A 307 16.23 6.32 3.30
N VAL A 308 17.25 5.98 4.08
CA VAL A 308 18.55 5.52 3.55
C VAL A 308 18.40 4.24 2.73
N GLY A 309 17.67 3.24 3.24
CA GLY A 309 17.44 1.98 2.53
C GLY A 309 16.69 2.18 1.22
N GLY A 310 15.61 2.97 1.23
CA GLY A 310 14.83 3.28 0.02
C GLY A 310 15.62 4.10 -1.00
N ALA A 311 16.37 5.10 -0.54
CA ALA A 311 17.22 5.94 -1.37
C ALA A 311 18.31 5.13 -2.08
N LEU A 312 18.99 4.24 -1.35
CA LEU A 312 20.02 3.37 -1.91
C LEU A 312 19.41 2.36 -2.90
N SER A 313 18.27 1.75 -2.55
CA SER A 313 17.55 0.83 -3.44
C SER A 313 17.26 1.46 -4.81
N MET A 314 16.68 2.66 -4.79
CA MET A 314 16.37 3.39 -6.02
C MET A 314 17.62 3.81 -6.80
N ALA A 315 18.67 4.26 -6.10
CA ALA A 315 19.92 4.66 -6.73
C ALA A 315 20.65 3.50 -7.43
N LEU A 316 20.53 2.28 -6.87
CA LEU A 316 21.11 1.05 -7.43
C LEU A 316 20.22 0.37 -8.48
N GLY A 317 19.01 0.88 -8.70
CA GLY A 317 18.03 0.29 -9.63
C GLY A 317 17.53 -1.08 -9.17
N VAL A 318 17.44 -1.31 -7.85
CA VAL A 318 16.85 -2.54 -7.30
C VAL A 318 15.34 -2.47 -7.54
N GLY A 319 14.77 -3.51 -8.12
CA GLY A 319 13.36 -3.62 -8.46
C GLY A 319 12.75 -4.93 -7.96
N MET A 320 11.46 -4.88 -7.60
CA MET A 320 10.72 -6.00 -7.04
C MET A 320 9.39 -6.21 -7.77
N ARG A 321 9.22 -7.40 -8.37
CA ARG A 321 7.99 -7.77 -9.08
C ARG A 321 6.87 -8.23 -8.15
N ALA A 322 7.23 -8.82 -7.01
CA ALA A 322 6.27 -9.29 -6.02
C ALA A 322 6.08 -8.23 -4.92
N PRO A 323 4.93 -7.55 -4.89
CA PRO A 323 4.66 -6.42 -3.98
C PRO A 323 4.45 -6.79 -2.51
N HIS A 324 4.51 -8.09 -2.16
CA HIS A 324 4.39 -8.55 -0.78
C HIS A 324 5.05 -9.93 -0.64
N GLY A 325 5.59 -10.21 0.55
CA GLY A 325 6.12 -11.52 0.94
C GLY A 325 7.47 -11.47 1.63
N GLY A 326 8.03 -10.28 1.86
CA GLY A 326 9.27 -10.10 2.61
C GLY A 326 10.42 -10.94 2.07
N ILE A 327 11.09 -11.68 2.94
CA ILE A 327 12.24 -12.53 2.63
C ILE A 327 11.91 -13.62 1.61
N PHE A 328 10.66 -14.09 1.58
CA PHE A 328 10.22 -15.18 0.70
C PHE A 328 10.20 -14.78 -0.78
N VAL A 329 10.15 -13.48 -1.08
CA VAL A 329 10.09 -12.97 -2.46
C VAL A 329 11.38 -12.28 -2.89
N ILE A 330 12.43 -12.26 -2.05
CA ILE A 330 13.75 -11.71 -2.40
C ILE A 330 14.33 -12.30 -3.70
N PRO A 331 14.20 -13.61 -3.99
CA PRO A 331 14.69 -14.17 -5.25
C PRO A 331 14.03 -13.57 -6.51
N LEU A 332 12.88 -12.91 -6.37
CA LEU A 332 12.19 -12.20 -7.46
C LEU A 332 12.71 -10.80 -7.72
N SER A 333 13.59 -10.29 -6.86
CA SER A 333 14.30 -9.05 -7.11
C SER A 333 15.21 -9.21 -8.33
N ASN A 334 15.35 -8.16 -9.13
CA ASN A 334 16.38 -8.12 -10.19
C ASN A 334 17.81 -8.16 -9.60
N GLN A 335 17.98 -7.74 -8.33
CA GLN A 335 19.26 -7.70 -7.64
C GLN A 335 19.08 -8.16 -6.16
N PRO A 336 18.92 -9.47 -5.89
CA PRO A 336 18.60 -9.99 -4.55
C PRO A 336 19.62 -9.61 -3.47
N LEU A 337 20.92 -9.64 -3.80
CA LEU A 337 21.99 -9.29 -2.86
C LEU A 337 21.99 -7.80 -2.52
N MET A 338 21.72 -6.92 -3.49
CA MET A 338 21.64 -5.48 -3.26
C MET A 338 20.38 -5.13 -2.46
N PHE A 339 19.27 -5.83 -2.70
CA PHE A 339 18.05 -5.72 -1.90
C PHE A 339 18.33 -6.01 -0.40
N LEU A 340 19.01 -7.12 -0.11
CA LEU A 340 19.45 -7.45 1.25
C LEU A 340 20.43 -6.42 1.82
N GLY A 341 21.40 -5.96 1.02
CA GLY A 341 22.35 -4.93 1.41
C GLY A 341 21.69 -3.62 1.83
N CYS A 342 20.63 -3.20 1.12
CA CYS A 342 19.86 -2.00 1.46
C CYS A 342 19.10 -2.16 2.79
N ILE A 343 18.52 -3.36 3.05
CA ILE A 343 17.88 -3.65 4.34
C ILE A 343 18.90 -3.59 5.47
N VAL A 344 20.07 -4.22 5.30
CA VAL A 344 21.12 -4.23 6.31
C VAL A 344 21.58 -2.80 6.59
N LEU A 345 21.91 -2.02 5.56
CA LEU A 345 22.37 -0.65 5.73
C LEU A 345 21.33 0.22 6.45
N GLY A 346 20.07 0.19 5.99
CA GLY A 346 19.00 0.96 6.62
C GLY A 346 18.74 0.53 8.07
N SER A 347 18.82 -0.77 8.35
CA SER A 347 18.67 -1.30 9.72
C SER A 347 19.81 -0.87 10.63
N LEU A 348 21.05 -0.84 10.12
CA LEU A 348 22.21 -0.33 10.86
C LEU A 348 22.08 1.18 11.14
N VAL A 349 21.58 1.97 10.19
CA VAL A 349 21.32 3.39 10.39
C VAL A 349 20.24 3.60 11.45
N THR A 350 19.12 2.89 11.36
CA THR A 350 18.08 2.90 12.40
C THR A 350 18.65 2.56 13.77
N ALA A 351 19.45 1.49 13.84
CA ALA A 351 20.04 1.04 15.10
C ALA A 351 21.01 2.08 15.69
N ALA A 352 21.89 2.65 14.86
CA ALA A 352 22.83 3.67 15.28
C ALA A 352 22.12 4.91 15.83
N ILE A 353 21.13 5.43 15.10
CA ILE A 353 20.40 6.64 15.51
C ILE A 353 19.57 6.36 16.77
N ALA A 354 18.87 5.22 16.84
CA ALA A 354 18.07 4.87 18.02
C ALA A 354 18.95 4.71 19.27
N THR A 355 20.09 4.02 19.16
CA THR A 355 21.03 3.84 20.27
C THR A 355 21.64 5.17 20.72
N LEU A 356 21.95 6.09 19.79
CA LEU A 356 22.51 7.40 20.11
C LEU A 356 21.50 8.35 20.74
N LEU A 357 20.24 8.32 20.30
CA LEU A 357 19.20 9.23 20.78
C LEU A 357 18.57 8.79 22.10
N LYS A 358 18.40 7.48 22.32
CA LYS A 358 17.76 6.95 23.54
C LYS A 358 18.66 7.10 24.77
N GLY A 359 18.07 7.59 25.86
CA GLY A 359 18.66 7.54 27.19
C GLY A 359 18.59 6.13 27.77
N ASP A 360 19.17 5.95 28.96
CA ASP A 360 19.06 4.70 29.70
C ASP A 360 17.62 4.54 30.20
N PHE A 361 17.14 3.30 30.27
CA PHE A 361 15.79 3.04 30.71
C PHE A 361 15.72 3.23 32.24
N GLU A 362 14.97 4.24 32.67
CA GLU A 362 14.60 4.43 34.07
C GLU A 362 13.24 3.79 34.29
N GLU A 363 13.18 2.78 35.16
CA GLU A 363 11.92 2.17 35.59
C GLU A 363 11.14 3.25 36.38
N GLU A 364 9.95 3.64 35.90
CA GLU A 364 9.12 4.59 36.64
C GLU A 364 8.85 4.04 38.04
N ALA A 365 9.38 4.72 39.06
CA ALA A 365 9.15 4.41 40.46
C ALA A 365 7.67 4.66 40.80
N GLY A 366 6.80 3.70 40.49
CA GLY A 366 5.37 3.98 40.45
C GLY A 366 4.41 2.79 40.55
N THR A 367 4.85 1.55 40.81
CA THR A 367 3.94 0.45 41.21
C THR A 367 4.64 -0.56 42.12
N THR A 368 5.16 -0.09 43.26
CA THR A 368 5.29 -1.00 44.40
C THR A 368 3.92 -1.15 45.04
N SER A 369 3.24 -2.27 44.74
CA SER A 369 2.12 -2.76 45.55
C SER A 369 2.54 -2.74 47.01
N PRO A 370 1.74 -2.22 47.95
CA PRO A 370 2.10 -2.24 49.36
C PRO A 370 2.23 -3.70 49.77
N SER A 371 3.46 -4.10 50.11
CA SER A 371 3.72 -5.34 50.83
C SER A 371 2.79 -5.39 52.03
N ALA A 372 1.94 -6.41 52.10
CA ALA A 372 1.17 -6.73 53.28
C ALA A 372 2.13 -7.05 54.45
N GLN A 373 2.41 -6.03 55.26
CA GLN A 373 2.85 -6.19 56.63
C GLN A 373 1.61 -6.16 57.54
N ALA A 374 1.23 -7.33 58.04
CA ALA A 374 0.47 -7.62 59.27
C ALA A 374 -0.19 -9.01 59.06
N GLY A 375 -0.06 -10.00 59.93
CA GLY A 375 0.33 -9.96 61.34
C GLY A 375 0.85 -11.30 61.84
N ASP A 376 1.47 -11.20 63.01
CA ASP A 376 1.65 -12.27 63.99
C ASP A 376 0.33 -12.91 64.43
#